data_AF-A0A1A8DZ14-F1
#
_entry.id   AF-A0A1A8DZ14-F1
#
_cell.length_a   1.000
_cell.length_b   1.000
_cell.length_c   1.000
_cell.angle_alpha   90.00
_cell.angle_beta   90.00
_cell.angle_gamma   90.00
#
_symmetry.space_group_name_H-M   'P 1'
#
loop_
_entity.id
_entity.type
_entity.pdbx_description
1 polymer ?
#
loop_
_entity_poly.entity_id
_entity_poly.type
_entity_poly.pdbx_seq_one_letter_code
_entity_poly.pdbx_strand_id
1 'polypeptide(L)'
;RFRSLPVYNDEADPLVGWSKPQVWRADVTYAAMVVKVIKQHQDLLLGNPNSTINYTLLSNDNAFLSYHPHPFTQRTLTARFQVNNTHPPHVQLIRKPVLTVMGLLALLGDTQVLAQVLTSGGEHSDTLGVLASSHRPAVLGGSDSWQTAVLVYNSDDNSTSNHTDEVTVSLKGLAEQKGLVYVTYYMDNNVTNPYQLWQNMGCPDYPTAEQFRNIRNVEDPRVDGPFKVPAGDTLTLKAKLPVPSILLVHICAQPRAGPDQVNGVRFTGITEGQVLILWSDYCVASKCIKTFEVEFSTDKQKFRRINVKDTIFTSYVYSPVDQEVGGLYRVRAVDYWGRPGPYSLPERFSKTE
;
A
#
# COMPACT_ATOMS: atom_id res chain seq x y z
N ARG A 1 -33.52 -12.89 18.77
CA ARG A 1 -32.39 -13.56 19.47
C ARG A 1 -31.02 -13.22 18.86
N PHE A 2 -30.89 -13.02 17.54
CA PHE A 2 -29.58 -12.84 16.88
C PHE A 2 -29.27 -11.43 16.36
N ARG A 3 -30.10 -10.42 16.66
CA ARG A 3 -29.93 -9.06 16.11
C ARG A 3 -28.62 -8.37 16.51
N SER A 4 -28.04 -8.71 17.66
CA SER A 4 -26.78 -8.13 18.15
C SER A 4 -25.55 -8.94 17.78
N LEU A 5 -25.70 -10.12 17.15
CA LEU A 5 -24.56 -10.95 16.83
C LEU A 5 -23.73 -10.30 15.70
N PRO A 6 -22.39 -10.30 15.80
CA PRO A 6 -21.53 -9.86 14.72
C PRO A 6 -21.82 -10.63 13.44
N VAL A 7 -21.96 -9.91 12.33
CA VAL A 7 -22.13 -10.47 10.98
C VAL A 7 -20.84 -10.27 10.22
N TYR A 8 -20.33 -11.38 9.70
CA TYR A 8 -19.13 -11.42 8.88
C TYR A 8 -19.51 -11.78 7.45
N ASN A 9 -18.86 -11.14 6.49
CA ASN A 9 -18.74 -11.69 5.14
C ASN A 9 -17.25 -11.97 4.92
N ASP A 10 -16.86 -13.22 5.16
CA ASP A 10 -15.48 -13.69 5.08
C ASP A 10 -15.02 -14.05 3.65
N GLU A 11 -15.94 -14.00 2.68
CA GLU A 11 -15.69 -14.17 1.23
C GLU A 11 -16.42 -13.07 0.42
N ALA A 12 -16.17 -11.80 0.75
CA ALA A 12 -16.83 -10.63 0.18
C ALA A 12 -16.25 -10.21 -1.19
N ASP A 13 -16.08 -11.17 -2.07
CA ASP A 13 -15.34 -10.97 -3.31
C ASP A 13 -16.20 -10.42 -4.46
N PRO A 14 -15.62 -9.62 -5.37
CA PRO A 14 -16.33 -9.11 -6.55
C PRO A 14 -16.94 -10.17 -7.48
N LEU A 15 -16.29 -11.34 -7.60
CA LEU A 15 -16.70 -12.41 -8.51
C LEU A 15 -16.23 -13.76 -7.97
N VAL A 16 -17.15 -14.73 -7.93
CA VAL A 16 -16.88 -16.14 -7.57
C VAL A 16 -15.89 -16.80 -8.54
N GLY A 17 -15.15 -17.79 -8.03
CA GLY A 17 -14.15 -18.53 -8.82
C GLY A 17 -12.83 -17.75 -8.90
N TRP A 18 -12.00 -17.87 -7.87
CA TRP A 18 -10.73 -17.15 -7.73
C TRP A 18 -9.74 -17.46 -8.86
N SER A 19 -9.76 -18.69 -9.39
CA SER A 19 -8.82 -19.18 -10.42
C SER A 19 -9.20 -18.77 -11.85
N LYS A 20 -10.42 -18.27 -12.08
CA LYS A 20 -10.86 -17.81 -13.40
C LYS A 20 -10.03 -16.61 -13.83
N PRO A 21 -9.34 -16.64 -14.99
CA PRO A 21 -8.54 -15.50 -15.43
C PRO A 21 -9.47 -14.33 -15.78
N GLN A 22 -9.17 -13.16 -15.23
CA GLN A 22 -9.83 -11.89 -15.52
C GLN A 22 -8.77 -10.79 -15.57
N VAL A 23 -8.77 -9.98 -16.63
CA VAL A 23 -7.76 -8.92 -16.81
C VAL A 23 -7.85 -7.90 -15.67
N TRP A 24 -9.05 -7.49 -15.28
CA TRP A 24 -9.27 -6.52 -14.19
C TRP A 24 -8.74 -6.99 -12.82
N ARG A 25 -8.51 -8.30 -12.61
CA ARG A 25 -7.90 -8.83 -11.37
C ARG A 25 -6.40 -8.55 -11.27
N ALA A 26 -5.75 -8.15 -12.36
CA ALA A 26 -4.30 -8.03 -12.46
C ALA A 26 -3.75 -6.69 -11.96
N ASP A 27 -4.54 -5.62 -12.04
CA ASP A 27 -4.06 -4.24 -11.96
C ASP A 27 -4.88 -3.37 -10.97
N VAL A 28 -4.84 -2.04 -11.14
CA VAL A 28 -5.52 -1.07 -10.24
C VAL A 28 -7.04 -1.17 -10.34
N THR A 29 -7.60 -1.81 -11.37
CA THR A 29 -9.06 -2.00 -11.50
C THR A 29 -9.62 -2.75 -10.31
N TYR A 30 -9.03 -3.91 -9.98
CA TYR A 30 -9.43 -4.67 -8.79
C TYR A 30 -9.11 -3.91 -7.50
N ALA A 31 -7.97 -3.23 -7.42
CA ALA A 31 -7.60 -2.45 -6.24
C ALA A 31 -8.64 -1.36 -5.91
N ALA A 32 -9.03 -0.57 -6.91
CA ALA A 32 -10.02 0.51 -6.75
C ALA A 32 -11.42 -0.04 -6.43
N MET A 33 -11.79 -1.18 -7.04
CA MET A 33 -13.06 -1.87 -6.73
C MET A 33 -13.11 -2.35 -5.27
N VAL A 34 -12.01 -2.88 -4.73
CA VAL A 34 -11.93 -3.29 -3.32
C VAL A 34 -12.17 -2.09 -2.39
N VAL A 35 -11.56 -0.94 -2.68
CA VAL A 35 -11.80 0.30 -1.91
C VAL A 35 -13.25 0.74 -2.01
N LYS A 36 -13.85 0.71 -3.21
CA LYS A 36 -15.26 1.04 -3.44
C LYS A 36 -16.19 0.17 -2.58
N VAL A 37 -15.97 -1.15 -2.57
CA VAL A 37 -16.76 -2.09 -1.75
C VAL A 37 -16.61 -1.80 -0.26
N ILE A 38 -15.39 -1.55 0.23
CA ILE A 38 -15.15 -1.19 1.65
C ILE A 38 -15.88 0.10 2.00
N LYS A 39 -15.80 1.13 1.16
CA LYS A 39 -16.53 2.39 1.36
C LYS A 39 -18.02 2.15 1.43
N GLN A 40 -18.59 1.40 0.48
CA GLN A 40 -20.03 1.11 0.47
C GLN A 40 -20.48 0.43 1.77
N HIS A 41 -19.69 -0.49 2.32
CA HIS A 41 -19.99 -1.10 3.63
C HIS A 41 -19.88 -0.07 4.77
N GLN A 42 -18.85 0.79 4.76
CA GLN A 42 -18.70 1.85 5.75
C GLN A 42 -19.92 2.77 5.75
N ASP A 43 -20.36 3.26 4.60
CA ASP A 43 -21.43 4.26 4.55
C ASP A 43 -22.84 3.66 4.71
N LEU A 44 -23.11 2.53 4.06
CA LEU A 44 -24.46 1.97 3.99
C LEU A 44 -24.80 1.09 5.20
N LEU A 45 -23.80 0.51 5.87
CA LEU A 45 -23.99 -0.38 7.03
C LEU A 45 -23.50 0.24 8.34
N LEU A 46 -22.27 0.74 8.40
CA LEU A 46 -21.66 1.16 9.68
C LEU A 46 -21.98 2.61 10.06
N GLY A 47 -21.92 3.51 9.08
CA GLY A 47 -22.24 4.93 9.24
C GLY A 47 -23.72 5.25 9.13
N ASN A 48 -24.55 4.28 8.71
CA ASN A 48 -25.99 4.47 8.57
C ASN A 48 -26.70 4.25 9.92
N PRO A 49 -27.31 5.30 10.53
CA PRO A 49 -27.97 5.19 11.83
C PRO A 49 -29.22 4.27 11.81
N ASN A 50 -29.77 4.00 10.62
CA ASN A 50 -30.91 3.10 10.46
C ASN A 50 -30.50 1.64 10.22
N SER A 51 -29.20 1.36 10.08
CA SER A 51 -28.72 0.00 9.93
C SER A 51 -28.97 -0.79 11.21
N THR A 52 -29.58 -1.96 11.07
CA THR A 52 -29.86 -2.88 12.19
C THR A 52 -28.90 -4.07 12.21
N ILE A 53 -27.93 -4.10 11.30
CA ILE A 53 -26.96 -5.19 11.13
C ILE A 53 -25.68 -4.81 11.86
N ASN A 54 -25.27 -5.62 12.83
CA ASN A 54 -23.96 -5.51 13.48
C ASN A 54 -22.87 -6.10 12.57
N TYR A 55 -22.57 -5.43 11.46
CA TYR A 55 -21.53 -5.87 10.53
C TYR A 55 -20.16 -5.58 11.14
N THR A 56 -19.23 -6.53 11.12
CA THR A 56 -17.96 -6.39 11.87
C THR A 56 -16.74 -6.84 11.07
N LEU A 57 -16.92 -7.68 10.05
CA LEU A 57 -15.79 -8.20 9.27
C LEU A 57 -16.17 -8.35 7.80
N LEU A 58 -15.28 -7.82 6.96
CA LEU A 58 -15.24 -8.04 5.52
C LEU A 58 -13.87 -8.64 5.19
N SER A 59 -13.84 -9.80 4.55
CA SER A 59 -12.61 -10.38 4.02
C SER A 59 -12.73 -10.58 2.52
N ASN A 60 -11.67 -10.22 1.79
CA ASN A 60 -11.50 -10.62 0.40
C ASN A 60 -10.69 -11.92 0.40
N ASP A 61 -11.24 -12.99 -0.17
CA ASP A 61 -10.59 -14.28 -0.21
C ASP A 61 -9.63 -14.34 -1.41
N ASN A 62 -8.50 -13.67 -1.27
CA ASN A 62 -7.53 -13.45 -2.34
C ASN A 62 -6.08 -13.81 -1.93
N ALA A 63 -5.91 -14.61 -0.88
CA ALA A 63 -4.61 -15.09 -0.43
C ALA A 63 -4.09 -16.30 -1.25
N PHE A 64 -4.80 -16.73 -2.29
CA PHE A 64 -4.39 -17.83 -3.17
C PHE A 64 -3.05 -17.55 -3.87
N LEU A 65 -2.36 -18.62 -4.23
CA LEU A 65 -1.21 -18.58 -5.13
C LEU A 65 -1.67 -18.80 -6.58
N SER A 66 -1.26 -17.90 -7.48
CA SER A 66 -1.64 -17.98 -8.89
C SER A 66 -0.95 -19.14 -9.62
N TYR A 67 -1.57 -19.67 -10.67
CA TYR A 67 -1.02 -20.73 -11.52
C TYR A 67 -0.67 -20.21 -12.92
N HIS A 68 0.35 -20.81 -13.54
CA HIS A 68 0.61 -20.66 -14.98
C HIS A 68 -0.62 -21.16 -15.79
N PRO A 69 -1.00 -20.52 -16.91
CA PRO A 69 -0.36 -19.36 -17.57
C PRO A 69 -0.92 -18.00 -17.12
N HIS A 70 -1.45 -17.91 -15.90
CA HIS A 70 -2.20 -16.74 -15.40
C HIS A 70 -1.64 -16.17 -14.10
N PRO A 71 -0.35 -15.75 -14.06
CA PRO A 71 0.28 -15.26 -12.83
C PRO A 71 -0.44 -14.02 -12.25
N PHE A 72 -0.97 -13.14 -13.10
CA PHE A 72 -1.59 -11.89 -12.64
C PHE A 72 -3.12 -11.91 -12.62
N THR A 73 -3.76 -12.64 -13.53
CA THR A 73 -5.21 -12.50 -13.82
C THR A 73 -6.12 -13.33 -12.93
N GLN A 74 -5.57 -14.03 -11.93
CA GLN A 74 -6.34 -14.72 -10.89
C GLN A 74 -6.58 -13.80 -9.67
N ARG A 75 -7.56 -14.14 -8.83
CA ARG A 75 -7.92 -13.37 -7.63
C ARG A 75 -6.91 -13.63 -6.52
N THR A 76 -5.76 -12.98 -6.62
CA THR A 76 -4.62 -13.14 -5.73
C THR A 76 -4.07 -11.78 -5.28
N LEU A 77 -3.50 -11.72 -4.07
CA LEU A 77 -2.73 -10.56 -3.59
C LEU A 77 -1.36 -10.44 -4.27
N THR A 78 -0.80 -11.58 -4.69
CA THR A 78 0.52 -11.66 -5.35
C THR A 78 0.42 -12.41 -6.66
N ALA A 79 1.31 -12.09 -7.60
CA ALA A 79 1.52 -12.87 -8.81
C ALA A 79 2.71 -13.81 -8.58
N ARG A 80 2.46 -15.12 -8.67
CA ARG A 80 3.45 -16.18 -8.47
C ARG A 80 4.10 -16.58 -9.80
N PHE A 81 5.43 -16.65 -9.78
CA PHE A 81 6.27 -17.19 -10.84
C PHE A 81 7.07 -18.38 -10.32
N GLN A 82 6.93 -19.53 -10.98
CA GLN A 82 7.72 -20.74 -10.70
C GLN A 82 8.87 -20.79 -11.72
N VAL A 83 10.07 -20.39 -11.29
CA VAL A 83 11.22 -20.15 -12.19
C VAL A 83 11.99 -21.46 -12.35
N ASN A 84 11.44 -22.35 -13.18
CA ASN A 84 11.87 -23.75 -13.29
C ASN A 84 13.18 -23.94 -14.07
N ASN A 85 13.66 -22.93 -14.78
CA ASN A 85 14.92 -22.96 -15.54
C ASN A 85 16.17 -22.66 -14.68
N THR A 86 16.05 -22.71 -13.35
CA THR A 86 17.15 -22.54 -12.39
C THR A 86 17.41 -23.83 -11.62
N HIS A 87 18.59 -23.94 -11.00
CA HIS A 87 18.99 -25.14 -10.23
C HIS A 87 19.46 -24.71 -8.83
N PRO A 88 18.70 -25.00 -7.77
CA PRO A 88 17.35 -25.56 -7.78
C PRO A 88 16.31 -24.58 -8.37
N PRO A 89 15.17 -25.08 -8.87
CA PRO A 89 14.01 -24.25 -9.18
C PRO A 89 13.60 -23.41 -7.97
N HIS A 90 13.14 -22.18 -8.21
CA HIS A 90 12.70 -21.28 -7.14
C HIS A 90 11.38 -20.58 -7.48
N VAL A 91 10.82 -19.88 -6.49
CA VAL A 91 9.56 -19.14 -6.63
C VAL A 91 9.80 -17.66 -6.38
N GLN A 92 9.18 -16.82 -7.21
CA GLN A 92 9.15 -15.36 -7.05
C GLN A 92 7.70 -14.92 -6.89
N LEU A 93 7.48 -14.00 -5.95
CA LEU A 93 6.21 -13.30 -5.79
C LEU A 93 6.39 -11.83 -6.18
N ILE A 94 5.40 -11.31 -6.90
CA ILE A 94 5.25 -9.90 -7.24
C ILE A 94 4.00 -9.38 -6.56
N ARG A 95 4.11 -8.27 -5.84
CA ARG A 95 2.97 -7.62 -5.20
C ARG A 95 2.07 -7.02 -6.27
N LYS A 96 0.79 -7.39 -6.24
CA LYS A 96 -0.20 -6.82 -7.16
C LYS A 96 -0.79 -5.53 -6.57
N PRO A 97 -1.36 -4.63 -7.39
CA PRO A 97 -1.92 -3.37 -6.91
C PRO A 97 -2.99 -3.55 -5.82
N VAL A 98 -3.74 -4.64 -5.82
CA VAL A 98 -4.71 -4.92 -4.75
C VAL A 98 -4.04 -5.07 -3.38
N LEU A 99 -2.84 -5.68 -3.29
CA LEU A 99 -2.09 -5.73 -2.03
C LEU A 99 -1.49 -4.35 -1.70
N THR A 100 -1.10 -3.59 -2.72
CA THR A 100 -0.60 -2.21 -2.53
C THR A 100 -1.67 -1.31 -1.91
N VAL A 101 -2.92 -1.39 -2.36
CA VAL A 101 -4.01 -0.57 -1.80
C VAL A 101 -4.39 -0.97 -0.38
N MET A 102 -4.20 -2.23 0.02
CA MET A 102 -4.35 -2.61 1.44
C MET A 102 -3.38 -1.86 2.35
N GLY A 103 -2.16 -1.58 1.86
CA GLY A 103 -1.20 -0.71 2.54
C GLY A 103 -1.68 0.73 2.67
N LEU A 104 -2.41 1.26 1.67
CA LEU A 104 -3.00 2.61 1.73
C LEU A 104 -4.21 2.66 2.67
N LEU A 105 -5.07 1.64 2.65
CA LEU A 105 -6.18 1.49 3.59
C LEU A 105 -5.69 1.41 5.05
N ALA A 106 -4.54 0.77 5.28
CA ALA A 106 -3.92 0.69 6.60
C ALA A 106 -3.49 2.07 7.16
N LEU A 107 -3.38 3.10 6.33
CA LEU A 107 -3.10 4.47 6.76
C LEU A 107 -4.34 5.23 7.28
N LEU A 108 -5.55 4.68 7.11
CA LEU A 108 -6.75 5.26 7.71
C LEU A 108 -6.63 5.28 9.25
N GLY A 109 -7.12 6.36 9.85
CA GLY A 109 -7.23 6.55 11.29
C GLY A 109 -8.45 5.83 11.88
N ASP A 110 -8.61 5.98 13.19
CA ASP A 110 -9.62 5.33 14.01
C ASP A 110 -10.95 6.11 14.09
N THR A 111 -10.96 7.39 13.70
CA THR A 111 -12.16 8.23 13.71
C THR A 111 -12.55 8.64 12.29
N GLN A 112 -13.74 8.24 11.83
CA GLN A 112 -14.26 8.67 10.53
C GLN A 112 -14.47 10.19 10.48
N VAL A 113 -14.07 10.81 9.38
CA VAL A 113 -14.26 12.24 9.10
C VAL A 113 -15.41 12.39 8.12
N LEU A 114 -16.29 13.37 8.35
CA LEU A 114 -17.37 13.70 7.43
C LEU A 114 -16.79 14.10 6.07
N ALA A 115 -17.21 13.39 5.02
CA ALA A 115 -16.82 13.67 3.66
C ALA A 115 -18.05 13.70 2.75
N GLN A 116 -18.02 14.59 1.76
CA GLN A 116 -19.09 14.75 0.77
C GLN A 116 -18.48 14.83 -0.62
N VAL A 117 -19.05 14.08 -1.56
CA VAL A 117 -18.69 14.16 -2.98
C VAL A 117 -19.78 14.95 -3.69
N LEU A 118 -19.38 16.07 -4.29
CA LEU A 118 -20.29 16.97 -5.01
C LEU A 118 -19.92 16.94 -6.49
N THR A 119 -20.88 16.59 -7.36
CA THR A 119 -20.71 16.60 -8.81
C THR A 119 -21.33 17.87 -9.41
N SER A 120 -20.60 18.53 -10.30
CA SER A 120 -21.12 19.66 -11.06
C SER A 120 -21.94 19.12 -12.24
N GLY A 121 -23.26 19.27 -12.23
CA GLY A 121 -24.12 18.86 -13.36
C GLY A 121 -25.27 17.91 -13.04
N GLY A 122 -25.47 17.51 -11.77
CA GLY A 122 -26.67 16.79 -11.33
C GLY A 122 -26.72 15.29 -11.65
N GLU A 123 -25.88 14.78 -12.55
CA GLU A 123 -25.64 13.34 -12.67
C GLU A 123 -24.66 12.90 -11.57
N HIS A 124 -25.14 12.08 -10.63
CA HIS A 124 -24.28 11.39 -9.68
C HIS A 124 -23.57 10.25 -10.41
N SER A 125 -22.27 10.40 -10.69
CA SER A 125 -21.45 9.27 -11.08
C SER A 125 -21.10 8.47 -9.83
N ASP A 126 -21.61 7.24 -9.72
CA ASP A 126 -21.34 6.31 -8.61
C ASP A 126 -19.91 5.74 -8.65
N THR A 127 -19.07 6.19 -9.58
CA THR A 127 -17.68 5.73 -9.74
C THR A 127 -16.73 6.36 -8.74
N LEU A 128 -16.98 7.62 -8.33
CA LEU A 128 -16.10 8.38 -7.45
C LEU A 128 -16.57 8.28 -6.00
N GLY A 129 -15.65 8.00 -5.08
CA GLY A 129 -15.95 8.02 -3.65
C GLY A 129 -14.74 8.33 -2.78
N VAL A 130 -14.98 8.51 -1.49
CA VAL A 130 -13.96 8.92 -0.53
C VAL A 130 -14.17 8.23 0.82
N LEU A 131 -13.07 7.77 1.41
CA LEU A 131 -12.94 7.37 2.80
C LEU A 131 -12.03 8.39 3.48
N ALA A 132 -12.54 9.08 4.50
CA ALA A 132 -11.79 10.06 5.26
C ALA A 132 -11.76 9.68 6.74
N SER A 133 -10.60 9.83 7.36
CA SER A 133 -10.41 9.49 8.76
C SER A 133 -9.38 10.41 9.42
N SER A 134 -9.43 10.48 10.74
CA SER A 134 -8.47 11.18 11.56
C SER A 134 -7.98 10.28 12.68
N HIS A 135 -6.80 10.60 13.17
CA HIS A 135 -6.17 9.95 14.31
C HIS A 135 -5.73 11.01 15.31
N ARG A 136 -5.92 10.71 16.60
CA ARG A 136 -5.41 11.52 17.71
C ARG A 136 -4.47 10.65 18.54
N PRO A 137 -3.28 11.17 18.92
CA PRO A 137 -2.31 10.37 19.64
C PRO A 137 -2.82 10.02 21.03
N ALA A 138 -2.67 8.75 21.42
CA ALA A 138 -3.09 8.27 22.74
C ALA A 138 -2.22 8.88 23.87
N VAL A 139 -0.94 9.15 23.58
CA VAL A 139 0.02 9.73 24.53
C VAL A 139 0.64 10.98 23.93
N LEU A 140 0.48 12.11 24.63
CA LEU A 140 1.13 13.36 24.26
C LEU A 140 2.63 13.28 24.57
N GLY A 141 3.48 13.77 23.66
CA GLY A 141 4.94 13.79 23.90
C GLY A 141 5.75 12.76 23.12
N GLY A 142 5.11 11.74 22.57
CA GLY A 142 5.78 10.61 21.93
C GLY A 142 6.15 10.81 20.45
N SER A 143 6.39 9.68 19.80
CA SER A 143 6.62 9.52 18.36
C SER A 143 5.35 9.62 17.53
N ASP A 144 4.18 9.65 18.17
CA ASP A 144 2.86 9.76 17.55
C ASP A 144 2.29 11.19 17.61
N SER A 145 1.35 11.49 16.72
CA SER A 145 0.81 12.83 16.50
C SER A 145 -0.57 12.78 15.84
N TRP A 146 -1.19 13.96 15.68
CA TRP A 146 -2.43 14.08 14.90
C TRP A 146 -2.18 13.76 13.43
N GLN A 147 -3.09 13.00 12.82
CA GLN A 147 -3.01 12.57 11.42
C GLN A 147 -4.41 12.61 10.81
N THR A 148 -4.49 12.84 9.51
CA THR A 148 -5.72 12.59 8.74
C THR A 148 -5.39 11.99 7.39
N ALA A 149 -6.19 11.02 6.99
CA ALA A 149 -6.06 10.27 5.76
C ALA A 149 -7.34 10.40 4.95
N VAL A 150 -7.22 10.88 3.71
CA VAL A 150 -8.33 11.01 2.75
C VAL A 150 -8.01 10.16 1.52
N LEU A 151 -8.68 9.02 1.42
CA LEU A 151 -8.54 8.05 0.35
C LEU A 151 -9.69 8.23 -0.65
N VAL A 152 -9.39 8.79 -1.82
CA VAL A 152 -10.31 8.96 -2.94
C VAL A 152 -10.10 7.81 -3.93
N TYR A 153 -11.18 7.20 -4.40
CA TYR A 153 -11.14 6.21 -5.48
C TYR A 153 -12.02 6.66 -6.64
N ASN A 154 -11.63 6.28 -7.85
CA ASN A 154 -12.46 6.34 -9.04
C ASN A 154 -12.53 4.93 -9.65
N SER A 155 -13.69 4.28 -9.58
CA SER A 155 -13.87 2.87 -9.95
C SER A 155 -15.25 2.61 -10.56
N ASP A 156 -15.24 2.17 -11.81
CA ASP A 156 -16.40 1.59 -12.51
C ASP A 156 -16.38 0.06 -12.39
N ASP A 157 -16.29 -0.41 -11.15
CA ASP A 157 -16.23 -1.82 -10.77
C ASP A 157 -15.13 -2.59 -11.51
N ASN A 158 -15.51 -3.51 -12.40
CA ASN A 158 -14.59 -4.35 -13.16
C ASN A 158 -14.22 -3.77 -14.54
N SER A 159 -14.68 -2.55 -14.83
CA SER A 159 -14.47 -1.87 -16.10
C SER A 159 -13.44 -0.76 -15.99
N THR A 160 -12.65 -0.61 -17.04
CA THR A 160 -11.69 0.49 -17.22
C THR A 160 -12.25 1.44 -18.27
N SER A 161 -12.03 2.74 -18.12
CA SER A 161 -12.48 3.75 -19.09
C SER A 161 -11.35 4.71 -19.44
N ASN A 162 -11.43 5.28 -20.64
CA ASN A 162 -10.55 6.38 -21.05
C ASN A 162 -10.99 7.73 -20.43
N HIS A 163 -12.09 7.74 -19.68
CA HIS A 163 -12.56 8.90 -18.94
C HIS A 163 -11.56 9.30 -17.84
N THR A 164 -11.38 10.60 -17.64
CA THR A 164 -10.58 11.15 -16.55
C THR A 164 -11.37 12.25 -15.86
N ASP A 165 -11.61 12.07 -14.56
CA ASP A 165 -12.33 13.03 -13.73
C ASP A 165 -11.36 14.09 -13.19
N GLU A 166 -11.73 15.37 -13.30
CA GLU A 166 -11.04 16.46 -12.63
C GLU A 166 -11.60 16.64 -11.22
N VAL A 167 -10.86 16.18 -10.22
CA VAL A 167 -11.29 16.15 -8.82
C VAL A 167 -10.60 17.24 -8.03
N THR A 168 -11.38 18.02 -7.29
CA THR A 168 -10.87 18.97 -6.30
C THR A 168 -11.14 18.43 -4.91
N VAL A 169 -10.09 18.07 -4.18
CA VAL A 169 -10.15 17.63 -2.78
C VAL A 169 -9.94 18.84 -1.89
N SER A 170 -10.94 19.19 -1.07
CA SER A 170 -10.86 20.31 -0.11
C SER A 170 -11.04 19.78 1.30
N LEU A 171 -10.00 19.93 2.12
CA LEU A 171 -9.99 19.55 3.53
C LEU A 171 -10.01 20.82 4.38
N LYS A 172 -10.97 20.93 5.31
CA LYS A 172 -11.15 22.08 6.22
C LYS A 172 -10.90 21.66 7.67
N GLY A 173 -10.80 22.62 8.60
CA GLY A 173 -10.59 22.35 10.02
C GLY A 173 -9.12 22.09 10.39
N LEU A 174 -8.17 22.62 9.62
CA LEU A 174 -6.74 22.42 9.84
C LEU A 174 -6.10 23.48 10.76
N ALA A 175 -6.80 24.57 11.08
CA ALA A 175 -6.20 25.73 11.76
C ALA A 175 -5.66 25.43 13.17
N GLU A 176 -6.20 24.43 13.86
CA GLU A 176 -5.79 24.04 15.20
C GLU A 176 -4.44 23.31 15.23
N GLN A 177 -3.98 22.78 14.09
CA GLN A 177 -2.77 21.98 13.99
C GLN A 177 -1.59 22.82 13.52
N LYS A 178 -0.39 22.48 13.98
CA LYS A 178 0.85 23.21 13.65
C LYS A 178 1.86 22.30 12.97
N GLY A 179 2.67 22.88 12.08
CA GLY A 179 3.76 22.16 11.42
C GLY A 179 3.27 21.02 10.52
N LEU A 180 2.06 21.16 9.95
CA LEU A 180 1.46 20.15 9.10
C LEU A 180 2.26 19.94 7.81
N VAL A 181 2.46 18.68 7.47
CA VAL A 181 2.91 18.26 6.13
C VAL A 181 1.90 17.32 5.53
N TYR A 182 1.83 17.26 4.20
CA TYR A 182 1.04 16.28 3.48
C TYR A 182 1.90 15.51 2.48
N VAL A 183 1.52 14.24 2.28
CA VAL A 183 2.07 13.32 1.29
C VAL A 183 0.90 12.79 0.46
N THR A 184 1.09 12.64 -0.84
CA THR A 184 0.09 12.00 -1.71
C THR A 184 0.61 10.68 -2.23
N TYR A 185 -0.21 9.64 -2.15
CA TYR A 185 0.03 8.33 -2.75
C TYR A 185 -0.99 8.12 -3.88
N TYR A 186 -0.50 7.92 -5.09
CA TYR A 186 -1.33 7.83 -6.29
C TYR A 186 -1.11 6.50 -7.03
N MET A 187 -2.20 5.86 -7.44
CA MET A 187 -2.20 4.63 -8.23
C MET A 187 -3.18 4.75 -9.40
N ASP A 188 -2.74 4.34 -10.57
CA ASP A 188 -3.57 4.04 -11.74
C ASP A 188 -2.88 2.96 -12.60
N ASN A 189 -3.50 2.56 -13.69
CA ASN A 189 -2.95 1.54 -14.59
C ASN A 189 -1.72 2.00 -15.42
N ASN A 190 -1.37 3.29 -15.40
CA ASN A 190 -0.16 3.82 -16.04
C ASN A 190 1.04 3.88 -15.08
N VAL A 191 0.78 3.99 -13.78
CA VAL A 191 1.80 4.20 -12.74
C VAL A 191 2.14 2.92 -12.00
N THR A 192 1.13 2.17 -11.53
CA THR A 192 1.32 1.02 -10.63
C THR A 192 0.77 -0.24 -11.28
N ASN A 193 1.45 -0.71 -12.33
CA ASN A 193 0.98 -1.84 -13.14
C ASN A 193 2.09 -2.84 -13.50
N PRO A 194 2.47 -3.72 -12.55
CA PRO A 194 3.43 -4.80 -12.80
C PRO A 194 2.99 -5.76 -13.94
N TYR A 195 1.68 -5.95 -14.11
CA TYR A 195 1.12 -6.81 -15.15
C TYR A 195 1.40 -6.25 -16.55
N GLN A 196 1.10 -4.97 -16.79
CA GLN A 196 1.36 -4.31 -18.08
C GLN A 196 2.86 -4.32 -18.42
N LEU A 197 3.73 -4.08 -17.44
CA LEU A 197 5.17 -4.13 -17.68
C LEU A 197 5.64 -5.55 -18.04
N TRP A 198 5.12 -6.58 -17.37
CA TRP A 198 5.38 -7.98 -17.73
C TRP A 198 4.86 -8.32 -19.14
N GLN A 199 3.69 -7.82 -19.53
CA GLN A 199 3.18 -7.98 -20.91
C GLN A 199 4.08 -7.31 -21.94
N ASN A 200 4.55 -6.09 -21.66
CA ASN A 200 5.47 -5.35 -22.54
C ASN A 200 6.82 -6.06 -22.72
N MET A 201 7.20 -6.92 -21.77
CA MET A 201 8.40 -7.79 -21.87
C MET A 201 8.15 -9.08 -22.67
N GLY A 202 6.98 -9.26 -23.28
CA GLY A 202 6.62 -10.46 -24.04
C GLY A 202 6.07 -11.59 -23.17
N CYS A 203 5.53 -11.29 -21.99
CA CYS A 203 4.92 -12.27 -21.07
C CYS A 203 5.85 -13.45 -20.71
N PRO A 204 7.13 -13.22 -20.31
CA PRO A 204 8.06 -14.32 -20.06
C PRO A 204 7.57 -15.25 -18.94
N ASP A 205 7.57 -16.56 -19.20
CA ASP A 205 7.23 -17.59 -18.20
C ASP A 205 8.25 -17.63 -17.06
N TYR A 206 9.52 -17.38 -17.40
CA TYR A 206 10.65 -17.35 -16.47
C TYR A 206 11.39 -16.01 -16.57
N PRO A 207 10.85 -14.93 -15.97
CA PRO A 207 11.53 -13.63 -16.01
C PRO A 207 12.95 -13.71 -15.43
N THR A 208 13.89 -12.95 -16.00
CA THR A 208 15.25 -12.83 -15.47
C THR A 208 15.27 -12.02 -14.17
N ALA A 209 16.38 -12.06 -13.43
CA ALA A 209 16.56 -11.21 -12.24
C ALA A 209 16.40 -9.71 -12.57
N GLU A 210 16.83 -9.28 -13.76
CA GLU A 210 16.64 -7.91 -14.22
C GLU A 210 15.18 -7.59 -14.52
N GLN A 211 14.47 -8.48 -15.22
CA GLN A 211 13.05 -8.32 -15.47
C GLN A 211 12.26 -8.25 -14.16
N PHE A 212 12.57 -9.10 -13.18
CA PHE A 212 11.96 -9.03 -11.86
C PHE A 212 12.25 -7.71 -11.13
N ARG A 213 13.48 -7.18 -11.18
CA ARG A 213 13.78 -5.84 -10.63
C ARG A 213 12.91 -4.76 -11.28
N ASN A 214 12.76 -4.80 -12.60
CA ASN A 214 11.94 -3.85 -13.35
C ASN A 214 10.45 -3.98 -13.02
N ILE A 215 9.92 -5.20 -12.92
CA ILE A 215 8.53 -5.47 -12.51
C ILE A 215 8.28 -4.97 -11.08
N ARG A 216 9.21 -5.22 -10.14
CA ARG A 216 9.10 -4.73 -8.76
C ARG A 216 9.12 -3.21 -8.65
N ASN A 217 9.83 -2.53 -9.55
CA ASN A 217 9.91 -1.08 -9.57
C ASN A 217 8.57 -0.38 -9.83
N VAL A 218 7.53 -1.10 -10.26
CA VAL A 218 6.18 -0.57 -10.50
C VAL A 218 5.11 -1.18 -9.58
N GLU A 219 5.51 -1.79 -8.44
CA GLU A 219 4.58 -2.30 -7.41
C GLU A 219 4.03 -1.19 -6.50
N ASP A 220 4.82 -0.14 -6.29
CA ASP A 220 4.51 0.95 -5.36
C ASP A 220 3.67 2.06 -6.01
N PRO A 221 2.87 2.80 -5.20
CA PRO A 221 2.21 4.01 -5.68
C PRO A 221 3.26 5.08 -6.06
N ARG A 222 2.87 6.03 -6.91
CA ARG A 222 3.62 7.28 -7.03
C ARG A 222 3.43 8.11 -5.77
N VAL A 223 4.52 8.50 -5.14
CA VAL A 223 4.53 9.27 -3.90
C VAL A 223 5.07 10.67 -4.18
N ASP A 224 4.31 11.70 -3.82
CA ASP A 224 4.77 13.09 -3.85
C ASP A 224 4.78 13.70 -2.44
N GLY A 225 5.74 14.58 -2.18
CA GLY A 225 5.95 15.22 -0.88
C GLY A 225 7.09 14.58 -0.09
N PRO A 226 7.19 14.86 1.23
CA PRO A 226 6.28 15.67 2.04
C PRO A 226 6.30 17.16 1.68
N PHE A 227 5.13 17.77 1.56
CA PHE A 227 4.97 19.21 1.32
C PHE A 227 4.38 19.89 2.55
N LYS A 228 4.77 21.14 2.83
CA LYS A 228 4.15 21.93 3.90
C LYS A 228 2.70 22.24 3.54
N VAL A 229 1.78 22.04 4.47
CA VAL A 229 0.40 22.53 4.32
C VAL A 229 0.43 24.06 4.42
N PRO A 230 -0.22 24.79 3.49
CA PRO A 230 -0.31 26.26 3.56
C PRO A 230 -0.94 26.73 4.88
N ALA A 231 -0.55 27.93 5.33
CA ALA A 231 -1.18 28.54 6.49
C ALA A 231 -2.67 28.82 6.22
N GLY A 232 -3.52 28.48 7.18
CA GLY A 232 -4.98 28.65 7.07
C GLY A 232 -5.73 27.42 7.57
N ASP A 233 -7.03 27.41 7.35
CA ASP A 233 -7.90 26.32 7.79
C ASP A 233 -8.11 25.24 6.72
N THR A 234 -7.76 25.52 5.47
CA THR A 234 -8.14 24.70 4.32
C THR A 234 -6.95 24.32 3.45
N LEU A 235 -6.83 23.03 3.14
CA LEU A 235 -5.98 22.51 2.08
C LEU A 235 -6.85 22.14 0.87
N THR A 236 -6.50 22.65 -0.30
CA THR A 236 -7.19 22.31 -1.55
C THR A 236 -6.21 21.73 -2.55
N LEU A 237 -6.48 20.53 -3.04
CA LEU A 237 -5.68 19.82 -4.04
C LEU A 237 -6.54 19.54 -5.27
N LYS A 238 -5.96 19.71 -6.46
CA LYS A 238 -6.59 19.33 -7.73
C LYS A 238 -5.86 18.12 -8.29
N ALA A 239 -6.62 17.11 -8.69
CA ALA A 239 -6.08 15.87 -9.24
C ALA A 239 -6.90 15.45 -10.47
N LYS A 240 -6.22 14.81 -11.42
CA LYS A 240 -6.86 14.12 -12.56
C LYS A 240 -6.89 12.64 -12.23
N LEU A 241 -8.09 12.08 -12.10
CA LEU A 241 -8.31 10.71 -11.64
C LEU A 241 -8.94 9.90 -12.78
N PRO A 242 -8.15 9.12 -13.55
CA PRO A 242 -8.69 8.21 -14.57
C PRO A 242 -9.47 7.06 -13.93
N VAL A 243 -10.21 6.29 -14.74
CA VAL A 243 -10.91 5.09 -14.27
C VAL A 243 -10.14 3.84 -14.73
N PRO A 244 -9.46 3.09 -13.84
CA PRO A 244 -9.46 3.21 -12.39
C PRO A 244 -8.32 4.09 -11.86
N SER A 245 -8.53 4.71 -10.69
CA SER A 245 -7.45 5.35 -9.94
C SER A 245 -7.76 5.47 -8.45
N ILE A 246 -6.69 5.65 -7.66
CA ILE A 246 -6.73 5.81 -6.22
C ILE A 246 -5.77 6.92 -5.83
N LEU A 247 -6.23 7.85 -4.99
CA LEU A 247 -5.44 8.92 -4.42
C LEU A 247 -5.63 8.95 -2.91
N LEU A 248 -4.56 8.68 -2.15
CA LEU A 248 -4.51 8.94 -0.73
C LEU A 248 -3.80 10.27 -0.47
N VAL A 249 -4.44 11.18 0.24
CA VAL A 249 -3.82 12.38 0.83
C VAL A 249 -3.63 12.09 2.32
N HIS A 250 -2.38 11.98 2.76
CA HIS A 250 -2.04 11.75 4.16
C HIS A 250 -1.41 13.01 4.75
N ILE A 251 -2.06 13.61 5.73
CA ILE A 251 -1.63 14.84 6.40
C ILE A 251 -1.26 14.50 7.83
N CYS A 252 -0.09 14.97 8.26
CA CYS A 252 0.41 14.72 9.60
C CYS A 252 0.90 16.01 10.27
N ALA A 253 0.61 16.15 11.56
CA ALA A 253 1.32 17.07 12.44
C ALA A 253 2.66 16.47 12.85
N GLN A 254 3.67 17.31 13.14
CA GLN A 254 4.97 16.80 13.55
C GLN A 254 4.93 16.21 14.96
N PRO A 255 5.26 14.92 15.16
CA PRO A 255 5.42 14.35 16.49
C PRO A 255 6.60 15.00 17.22
N ARG A 256 6.56 14.99 18.56
CA ARG A 256 7.64 15.57 19.38
C ARG A 256 8.91 14.72 19.33
N ALA A 257 8.79 13.40 19.38
CA ALA A 257 9.91 12.47 19.20
C ALA A 257 10.03 11.99 17.74
N GLY A 258 11.18 11.42 17.39
CA GLY A 258 11.36 10.69 16.13
C GLY A 258 10.70 9.30 16.17
N PRO A 259 10.73 8.54 15.06
CA PRO A 259 10.18 7.19 15.01
C PRO A 259 10.82 6.24 16.02
N ASP A 260 10.04 5.28 16.52
CA ASP A 260 10.53 4.21 17.36
C ASP A 260 11.35 3.17 16.57
N GLN A 261 11.97 2.25 17.30
CA GLN A 261 12.83 1.22 16.73
C GLN A 261 12.02 0.14 16.00
N VAL A 262 12.44 -0.19 14.78
CA VAL A 262 11.95 -1.36 14.02
C VAL A 262 12.46 -2.66 14.65
N ASN A 263 11.65 -3.71 14.65
CA ASN A 263 12.02 -5.00 15.24
C ASN A 263 11.76 -6.19 14.29
N GLY A 264 12.17 -7.39 14.71
CA GLY A 264 11.83 -8.63 14.03
C GLY A 264 12.36 -8.75 12.59
N VAL A 265 13.55 -8.19 12.32
CA VAL A 265 14.22 -8.36 11.02
C VAL A 265 14.51 -9.84 10.80
N ARG A 266 14.07 -10.37 9.67
CA ARG A 266 14.20 -11.78 9.31
C ARG A 266 14.28 -11.95 7.79
N PHE A 267 14.72 -13.12 7.36
CA PHE A 267 15.03 -13.38 5.97
C PHE A 267 14.33 -14.63 5.44
N THR A 268 13.97 -14.58 4.16
CA THR A 268 13.63 -15.76 3.37
C THR A 268 14.55 -15.78 2.16
N GLY A 269 15.44 -16.78 2.07
CA GLY A 269 16.25 -16.98 0.87
C GLY A 269 15.36 -17.32 -0.32
N ILE A 270 15.53 -16.62 -1.44
CA ILE A 270 14.71 -16.83 -2.65
C ILE A 270 15.44 -17.77 -3.60
N THR A 271 16.66 -17.40 -3.97
CA THR A 271 17.58 -18.16 -4.83
C THR A 271 18.97 -17.57 -4.64
N GLU A 272 19.98 -18.10 -5.32
CA GLU A 272 21.33 -17.54 -5.28
C GLU A 272 21.31 -16.04 -5.64
N GLY A 273 21.95 -15.23 -4.81
CA GLY A 273 22.01 -13.78 -4.98
C GLY A 273 20.71 -13.03 -4.69
N GLN A 274 19.67 -13.67 -4.13
CA GLN A 274 18.39 -13.01 -3.85
C GLN A 274 17.80 -13.38 -2.49
N VAL A 275 17.39 -12.38 -1.72
CA VAL A 275 16.80 -12.55 -0.38
C VAL A 275 15.61 -11.61 -0.19
N LEU A 276 14.54 -12.13 0.41
CA LEU A 276 13.44 -11.33 0.94
C LEU A 276 13.77 -10.95 2.39
N ILE A 277 13.85 -9.66 2.66
CA ILE A 277 13.99 -9.09 4.01
C ILE A 277 12.60 -8.68 4.50
N LEU A 278 12.25 -9.10 5.72
CA LEU A 278 11.01 -8.78 6.40
C LEU A 278 11.32 -8.14 7.74
N TRP A 279 10.50 -7.20 8.18
CA TRP A 279 10.58 -6.63 9.52
C TRP A 279 9.20 -6.37 10.09
N SER A 280 9.14 -5.92 11.33
CA SER A 280 7.91 -5.53 12.01
C SER A 280 8.01 -4.07 12.45
N ASP A 281 6.96 -3.34 12.13
CA ASP A 281 6.71 -1.95 12.53
C ASP A 281 5.80 -1.87 13.77
N TYR A 282 5.55 -2.98 14.47
CA TYR A 282 4.68 -3.04 15.65
C TYR A 282 4.98 -1.97 16.71
N CYS A 283 6.25 -1.64 16.92
CA CYS A 283 6.66 -0.61 17.89
C CYS A 283 6.69 0.81 17.30
N VAL A 284 6.56 0.97 15.98
CA VAL A 284 6.54 2.28 15.30
C VAL A 284 5.12 2.83 15.37
N ALA A 285 4.85 3.64 16.39
CA ALA A 285 3.49 4.06 16.71
C ALA A 285 2.86 4.98 15.63
N SER A 286 3.65 5.87 15.01
CA SER A 286 3.14 6.80 14.01
C SER A 286 3.07 6.16 12.62
N LYS A 287 2.02 6.50 11.87
CA LYS A 287 1.90 6.15 10.43
C LYS A 287 2.52 7.20 9.51
N CYS A 288 3.05 8.30 10.05
CA CYS A 288 3.68 9.40 9.30
C CYS A 288 5.11 9.03 8.87
N ILE A 289 5.27 7.83 8.32
CA ILE A 289 6.53 7.22 7.92
C ILE A 289 6.73 7.44 6.43
N LYS A 290 7.82 8.14 6.09
CA LYS A 290 8.25 8.33 4.71
C LYS A 290 8.76 7.02 4.12
N THR A 291 9.63 6.34 4.86
CA THR A 291 10.19 5.06 4.42
C THR A 291 10.80 4.26 5.56
N PHE A 292 11.03 2.97 5.31
CA PHE A 292 12.01 2.17 6.03
C PHE A 292 13.33 2.11 5.25
N GLU A 293 14.41 2.58 5.85
CA GLU A 293 15.75 2.43 5.28
C GLU A 293 16.31 1.07 5.66
N VAL A 294 16.55 0.24 4.65
CA VAL A 294 17.19 -1.06 4.77
C VAL A 294 18.65 -0.88 4.42
N GLU A 295 19.54 -1.21 5.35
CA GLU A 295 20.98 -1.16 5.14
C GLU A 295 21.63 -2.53 5.20
N PHE A 296 22.70 -2.69 4.43
CA PHE A 296 23.48 -3.92 4.29
C PHE A 296 24.98 -3.65 4.47
N SER A 297 25.68 -4.61 5.06
CA SER A 297 27.14 -4.59 5.25
C SER A 297 27.73 -5.99 5.12
N THR A 298 28.75 -6.13 4.26
CA THR A 298 29.55 -7.36 4.11
C THR A 298 30.71 -7.42 5.11
N ASP A 299 31.32 -6.27 5.41
CA ASP A 299 32.50 -6.11 6.28
C ASP A 299 32.18 -5.93 7.77
N LYS A 300 30.89 -5.90 8.12
CA LYS A 300 30.34 -5.62 9.47
C LYS A 300 30.65 -4.22 10.01
N GLN A 301 31.25 -3.33 9.22
CA GLN A 301 31.64 -1.98 9.65
C GLN A 301 30.90 -0.90 8.89
N LYS A 302 30.81 -1.03 7.55
CA LYS A 302 30.20 -0.03 6.68
C LYS A 302 28.86 -0.53 6.18
N PHE A 303 27.81 0.05 6.72
CA PHE A 303 26.44 -0.15 6.26
C PHE A 303 26.10 0.83 5.12
N ARG A 304 25.40 0.34 4.10
CA ARG A 304 24.89 1.14 2.99
C ARG A 304 23.42 0.85 2.78
N ARG A 305 22.62 1.89 2.55
CA ARG A 305 21.22 1.75 2.17
C ARG A 305 21.10 1.01 0.83
N ILE A 306 20.26 -0.02 0.78
CA ILE A 306 20.07 -0.87 -0.40
C ILE A 306 18.73 -0.65 -1.11
N ASN A 307 17.69 -0.22 -0.40
CA ASN A 307 16.42 0.14 -1.02
C ASN A 307 16.48 1.58 -1.55
N VAL A 308 16.62 1.72 -2.88
CA VAL A 308 16.71 3.02 -3.56
C VAL A 308 15.39 3.78 -3.52
N LYS A 309 14.27 3.09 -3.74
CA LYS A 309 12.94 3.67 -3.63
C LYS A 309 12.47 3.64 -2.18
N ASP A 310 11.80 4.71 -1.78
CA ASP A 310 11.09 4.76 -0.51
C ASP A 310 9.92 3.78 -0.55
N THR A 311 9.75 3.02 0.53
CA THR A 311 8.63 2.09 0.72
C THR A 311 8.01 2.23 2.10
N ILE A 312 6.69 2.07 2.15
CA ILE A 312 5.89 1.97 3.38
C ILE A 312 5.60 0.50 3.76
N PHE A 313 6.00 -0.45 2.92
CA PHE A 313 5.81 -1.88 3.18
C PHE A 313 6.94 -2.40 4.07
N THR A 314 6.61 -3.32 4.98
CA THR A 314 7.56 -3.94 5.91
C THR A 314 8.32 -5.12 5.30
N SER A 315 8.55 -5.05 3.99
CA SER A 315 9.29 -6.07 3.24
C SER A 315 10.07 -5.46 2.08
N TYR A 316 11.20 -6.08 1.73
CA TYR A 316 12.03 -5.68 0.60
C TYR A 316 12.75 -6.88 0.00
N VAL A 317 12.66 -7.06 -1.33
CA VAL A 317 13.44 -8.08 -2.05
C VAL A 317 14.75 -7.47 -2.51
N TYR A 318 15.87 -7.96 -1.97
CA TYR A 318 17.20 -7.57 -2.39
C TYR A 318 17.75 -8.55 -3.44
N SER A 319 18.06 -8.03 -4.62
CA SER A 319 18.54 -8.78 -5.79
C SER A 319 19.62 -7.96 -6.51
N PRO A 320 20.81 -7.77 -5.89
CA PRO A 320 21.87 -6.95 -6.45
C PRO A 320 22.50 -7.59 -7.70
N VAL A 321 23.15 -6.77 -8.53
CA VAL A 321 23.79 -7.24 -9.78
C VAL A 321 25.01 -8.12 -9.51
N ASP A 322 25.78 -7.82 -8.45
CA ASP A 322 26.94 -8.59 -8.00
C ASP A 322 26.56 -9.86 -7.21
N GLN A 323 25.26 -10.10 -6.99
CA GLN A 323 24.72 -11.25 -6.26
C GLN A 323 25.19 -11.37 -4.80
N GLU A 324 25.77 -10.30 -4.23
CA GLU A 324 26.30 -10.33 -2.88
C GLU A 324 25.21 -9.98 -1.86
N VAL A 325 24.69 -11.02 -1.20
CA VAL A 325 23.61 -10.91 -0.20
C VAL A 325 24.05 -11.40 1.19
N GLY A 326 25.26 -11.94 1.33
CA GLY A 326 25.76 -12.45 2.60
C GLY A 326 26.28 -11.32 3.48
N GLY A 327 25.76 -11.16 4.70
CA GLY A 327 26.23 -10.10 5.59
C GLY A 327 25.27 -9.74 6.71
N LEU A 328 25.40 -8.51 7.20
CA LEU A 328 24.54 -7.93 8.23
C LEU A 328 23.55 -6.96 7.61
N TYR A 329 22.29 -7.06 8.01
CA TYR A 329 21.22 -6.14 7.64
C TYR A 329 20.69 -5.44 8.88
N ARG A 330 20.25 -4.19 8.70
CA ARG A 330 19.52 -3.44 9.73
C ARG A 330 18.50 -2.54 9.07
N VAL A 331 17.41 -2.25 9.78
CA VAL A 331 16.30 -1.45 9.26
C VAL A 331 15.97 -0.33 10.24
N ARG A 332 15.64 0.87 9.75
CA ARG A 332 15.06 1.94 10.57
C ARG A 332 13.91 2.64 9.86
N ALA A 333 12.97 3.18 10.61
CA ALA A 333 11.94 4.05 10.08
C ALA A 333 12.47 5.49 9.93
N VAL A 334 11.98 6.21 8.93
CA VAL A 334 12.23 7.65 8.71
C VAL A 334 10.88 8.33 8.52
N ASP A 335 10.61 9.36 9.31
CA ASP A 335 9.34 10.10 9.24
C ASP A 335 9.27 11.10 8.08
N TYR A 336 8.11 11.75 7.90
CA TYR A 336 7.90 12.80 6.91
C TYR A 336 8.77 14.06 7.11
N TRP A 337 9.44 14.22 8.25
CA TRP A 337 10.37 15.32 8.50
C TRP A 337 11.84 14.89 8.30
N GLY A 338 12.06 13.66 7.80
CA GLY A 338 13.40 13.12 7.56
C GLY A 338 14.13 12.74 8.86
N ARG A 339 13.42 12.62 9.98
CA ARG A 339 14.02 12.21 11.26
C ARG A 339 14.09 10.68 11.31
N PRO A 340 15.29 10.10 11.45
CA PRO A 340 15.43 8.66 11.58
C PRO A 340 15.10 8.21 13.00
N GLY A 341 14.43 7.06 13.11
CA GLY A 341 14.39 6.28 14.34
C GLY A 341 15.69 5.47 14.56
N PRO A 342 15.82 4.80 15.70
CA PRO A 342 16.91 3.86 15.93
C PRO A 342 16.86 2.71 14.91
N TYR A 343 18.04 2.22 14.48
CA TYR A 343 18.10 0.97 13.73
C TYR A 343 17.66 -0.20 14.59
N SER A 344 17.03 -1.19 13.97
CA SER A 344 16.90 -2.54 14.50
C SER A 344 18.27 -3.09 14.93
N LEU A 345 18.25 -4.12 15.76
CA LEU A 345 19.44 -4.95 15.95
C LEU A 345 19.90 -5.47 14.57
N PRO A 346 21.21 -5.45 14.27
CA PRO A 346 21.71 -6.02 13.02
C PRO A 346 21.52 -7.53 12.99
N GLU A 347 20.91 -8.02 11.92
CA GLU A 347 20.63 -9.44 11.73
C GLU A 347 21.47 -10.00 10.59
N ARG A 348 22.00 -11.21 10.78
CA ARG A 348 22.88 -11.85 9.80
C ARG A 348 22.07 -12.71 8.83
N PHE A 349 22.29 -12.49 7.54
CA PHE A 349 21.94 -13.47 6.51
C PHE A 349 23.23 -14.17 6.05
N SER A 350 23.27 -15.48 6.24
CA SER A 350 24.27 -16.37 5.65
C SER A 350 23.61 -17.12 4.50
N LYS A 351 24.29 -17.22 3.36
CA LYS A 351 23.90 -18.14 2.29
C LYS A 351 23.76 -19.52 2.94
N THR A 352 22.56 -20.10 2.91
CA THR A 352 22.41 -21.53 3.18
C THR A 352 23.06 -22.25 2.00
N GLU A 353 24.05 -23.08 2.29
CA GLU A 353 24.74 -23.95 1.32
C GLU A 353 23.77 -24.82 0.52
#